data_AF-A0A6C0JWZ9-F1
#
_entry.id   AF-A0A6C0JWZ9-F1
#
_cell.length_a   1.000
_cell.length_b   1.000
_cell.length_c   1.000
_cell.angle_alpha   90.00
_cell.angle_beta   90.00
_cell.angle_gamma   90.00
#
_symmetry.space_group_name_H-M   'P 1'
#
loop_
_entity.id
_entity.type
_entity.pdbx_description
1 polymer ?
#
loop_
_entity_poly.entity_id
_entity_poly.type
_entity_poly.pdbx_seq_one_letter_code
_entity_poly.pdbx_strand_id
1 'polypeptide(L)'
;MHTVKLLSEFLGTFLLILSVLASGGNALFVGLTLSLVIFFTAKTSGGHANPAVSFVMFLKNKLTTEEFASEVVAQMLGGAVCLYMFKALA
;
A
#
# COMPACT_ATOMS: atom_id res chain seq x y z
N MET A 1 6.27 7.16 15.82
CA MET A 1 6.72 7.14 14.42
C MET A 1 6.28 5.87 13.67
N HIS A 2 6.21 4.69 14.30
CA HIS A 2 5.71 3.45 13.66
C HIS A 2 4.25 3.52 13.19
N THR A 3 3.32 4.06 13.98
CA THR A 3 1.88 4.02 13.66
C THR A 3 1.53 4.80 12.40
N VAL A 4 2.10 5.98 12.20
CA VAL A 4 1.86 6.81 11.01
C VAL A 4 2.40 6.13 9.76
N LYS A 5 3.55 5.44 9.87
CA LYS A 5 4.13 4.61 8.80
C LYS A 5 3.20 3.45 8.42
N LEU A 6 2.67 2.72 9.40
CA LEU A 6 1.73 1.61 9.14
C LEU A 6 0.39 2.09 8.58
N LEU A 7 -0.14 3.20 9.09
CA LEU A 7 -1.36 3.80 8.54
C LEU A 7 -1.16 4.27 7.09
N SER A 8 0.00 4.83 6.79
CA SER A 8 0.40 5.25 5.44
C SER A 8 0.43 4.07 4.47
N GLU A 9 1.02 2.93 4.88
CA GLU A 9 1.04 1.70 4.07
C GLU A 9 -0.36 1.08 3.91
N PHE A 10 -1.16 1.05 4.98
CA PHE A 10 -2.56 0.58 4.93
C PHE A 10 -3.40 1.40 3.95
N LEU A 11 -3.41 2.73 4.11
CA LEU A 11 -4.19 3.64 3.25
C LEU A 11 -3.66 3.65 1.82
N GLY A 12 -2.34 3.60 1.64
CA GLY A 12 -1.71 3.50 0.34
C GLY A 12 -2.16 2.26 -0.44
N THR A 13 -2.12 1.09 0.20
CA THR A 13 -2.59 -0.15 -0.43
C THR A 13 -4.10 -0.17 -0.62
N PHE A 14 -4.89 0.37 0.33
CA PHE A 14 -6.33 0.52 0.17
C PHE A 14 -6.67 1.31 -1.09
N LEU A 15 -6.06 2.49 -1.29
CA LEU A 15 -6.30 3.34 -2.45
C LEU A 15 -5.82 2.68 -3.74
N LEU A 16 -4.69 1.98 -3.71
CA LEU A 16 -4.19 1.23 -4.85
C LEU A 16 -5.19 0.16 -5.29
N ILE A 17 -5.66 -0.69 -4.37
CA ILE A 17 -6.65 -1.73 -4.68
C ILE A 17 -7.99 -1.12 -5.11
N LEU A 18 -8.42 -0.02 -4.48
CA LEU A 18 -9.64 0.68 -4.89
C LEU A 18 -9.54 1.16 -6.34
N SER A 19 -8.39 1.72 -6.75
CA SER A 19 -8.18 2.15 -8.14
C SER A 19 -8.25 0.99 -9.12
N VAL A 20 -7.73 -0.18 -8.76
CA VAL A 20 -7.80 -1.38 -9.60
C VAL A 20 -9.26 -1.81 -9.75
N LEU A 21 -10.00 -1.93 -8.65
CA LEU A 21 -11.38 -2.42 -8.66
C LEU A 21 -12.34 -1.43 -9.36
N ALA A 22 -12.25 -0.15 -9.02
CA ALA A 22 -13.15 0.89 -9.54
C ALA A 22 -12.92 1.19 -11.03
N SER A 23 -11.69 1.02 -11.53
CA SER A 23 -11.36 1.27 -12.94
C SER A 23 -11.40 0.02 -13.82
N GLY A 24 -11.70 -1.17 -13.26
CA GLY A 24 -11.58 -2.44 -13.97
C GLY A 24 -10.15 -2.78 -14.37
N GLY A 25 -9.15 -2.31 -13.61
CA GLY A 25 -7.73 -2.55 -13.86
C GLY A 25 -7.12 -1.67 -14.95
N ASN A 26 -7.71 -0.50 -15.24
CA ASN A 26 -7.14 0.43 -16.22
C ASN A 26 -5.78 0.95 -15.72
N ALA A 27 -4.73 0.65 -16.48
CA ALA A 27 -3.35 0.92 -16.11
C ALA A 27 -3.05 2.42 -15.86
N LEU A 28 -3.71 3.34 -16.58
CA LEU A 28 -3.51 4.78 -16.39
C LEU A 28 -4.00 5.22 -15.01
N PHE A 29 -5.20 4.80 -14.61
CA PHE A 29 -5.77 5.16 -13.31
C PHE A 29 -4.97 4.52 -12.17
N VAL A 30 -4.63 3.24 -12.28
CA VAL A 30 -3.82 2.54 -11.28
C VAL A 30 -2.44 3.20 -11.13
N GLY A 31 -1.80 3.54 -12.25
CA GLY A 31 -0.49 4.21 -12.25
C GLY A 31 -0.53 5.62 -11.65
N LEU A 32 -1.55 6.42 -11.96
CA LEU A 32 -1.75 7.74 -11.38
C LEU A 32 -2.02 7.67 -9.87
N THR A 33 -2.89 6.74 -9.43
CA THR A 33 -3.16 6.54 -8.01
C THR A 33 -1.90 6.12 -7.27
N LEU A 34 -1.14 5.14 -7.78
CA LEU A 34 0.12 4.73 -7.17
C LEU A 34 1.13 5.88 -7.09
N SER A 35 1.23 6.70 -8.15
CA SER A 35 2.12 7.87 -8.16
C SER A 35 1.78 8.87 -7.06
N LEU A 36 0.49 9.14 -6.85
CA LEU A 36 0.02 10.03 -5.78
C LEU A 36 0.27 9.42 -4.40
N VAL A 37 -0.03 8.13 -4.22
CA VAL A 37 0.27 7.42 -2.97
C VAL A 37 1.75 7.60 -2.63
N ILE A 38 2.66 7.23 -3.53
CA ILE A 38 4.10 7.37 -3.33
C ILE A 38 4.50 8.82 -3.02
N PHE A 39 3.96 9.80 -3.76
CA PHE A 39 4.26 11.21 -3.55
C PHE A 39 3.99 11.67 -2.11
N PHE A 40 2.87 11.26 -1.52
CA PHE A 40 2.50 11.64 -0.16
C PHE A 40 3.19 10.78 0.91
N THR A 41 3.48 9.52 0.62
CA THR A 41 3.93 8.55 1.63
C THR A 41 5.44 8.29 1.63
N ALA A 42 6.18 8.70 0.58
CA ALA A 42 7.60 8.41 0.43
C ALA A 42 8.45 8.85 1.64
N LYS A 43 8.21 10.04 2.18
CA LYS A 43 8.94 10.55 3.35
C LYS A 43 8.48 9.97 4.69
N THR A 44 7.30 9.34 4.70
CA THR A 44 6.66 8.83 5.92
C THR A 44 6.93 7.34 6.12
N SER A 45 6.68 6.53 5.09
CA SER A 45 6.82 5.07 5.15
C SER A 45 7.82 4.47 4.16
N GLY A 46 8.29 5.26 3.19
CA GLY A 46 8.96 4.74 1.98
C GLY A 46 8.00 4.53 0.82
N GLY A 47 6.69 4.56 1.07
CA GLY A 47 5.63 4.50 0.06
C GLY A 47 5.64 3.21 -0.74
N HIS A 48 5.75 2.07 -0.07
CA HIS A 48 5.82 0.78 -0.75
C HIS A 48 4.44 0.37 -1.28
N ALA A 49 3.40 0.50 -0.44
CA ALA A 49 2.02 0.11 -0.67
C ALA A 49 1.84 -1.30 -1.27
N ASN A 50 2.88 -2.15 -1.16
CA ASN A 50 3.02 -3.40 -1.88
C ASN A 50 4.03 -4.33 -1.15
N PRO A 51 3.63 -5.55 -0.80
CA PRO A 51 4.51 -6.52 -0.14
C PRO A 51 5.77 -6.87 -0.94
N ALA A 52 5.68 -6.95 -2.26
CA ALA A 52 6.83 -7.25 -3.12
C ALA A 52 7.86 -6.11 -3.12
N VAL A 53 7.40 -4.86 -3.10
CA VAL A 53 8.29 -3.69 -3.00
C VAL A 53 8.97 -3.66 -1.64
N SER A 54 8.21 -3.88 -0.57
CA SER A 54 8.74 -3.97 0.80
C SER A 54 9.77 -5.08 0.94
N PHE A 55 9.52 -6.23 0.30
CA PHE A 55 10.47 -7.34 0.28
C PHE A 55 11.78 -6.97 -0.42
N VAL A 56 11.71 -6.28 -1.56
CA VAL A 56 12.93 -5.77 -2.23
C VAL A 56 13.68 -4.78 -1.34
N MET A 57 12.97 -3.90 -0.61
CA MET A 57 13.61 -2.96 0.31
C MET A 57 14.23 -3.67 1.52
N PHE A 58 13.60 -4.73 2.02
CA PHE A 58 14.17 -5.61 3.03
C PHE A 58 15.47 -6.27 2.55
N LEU A 59 15.48 -6.85 1.34
CA LEU A 59 16.70 -7.43 0.73
C LEU A 59 17.81 -6.39 0.51
N LYS A 60 17.45 -5.11 0.34
CA LYS A 60 18.38 -3.98 0.26
C LYS A 60 18.82 -3.45 1.62
N ASN A 61 18.52 -4.15 2.72
CA ASN A 61 18.79 -3.74 4.09
C ASN A 61 18.23 -2.34 4.43
N LYS A 62 17.08 -1.97 3.83
CA LYS A 62 16.37 -0.71 4.11
C LYS A 62 15.26 -0.87 5.14
N LEU A 63 14.90 -2.10 5.47
CA LEU A 63 13.92 -2.44 6.50
C LEU A 63 14.53 -3.48 7.43
N THR A 64 14.23 -3.37 8.72
CA THR A 64 14.41 -4.49 9.65
C THR A 64 13.35 -5.57 9.39
N THR A 65 13.57 -6.78 9.92
CA THR A 65 12.59 -7.88 9.79
C THR A 65 11.23 -7.51 10.41
N GLU A 66 11.23 -6.80 11.54
CA GLU A 66 10.00 -6.33 12.19
C GLU A 66 9.28 -5.27 11.35
N GLU A 67 10.01 -4.29 10.81
CA GLU A 67 9.41 -3.29 9.92
C GLU A 67 8.82 -3.93 8.67
N PHE A 68 9.56 -4.83 8.01
CA PHE A 68 9.06 -5.56 6.84
C PHE A 68 7.77 -6.33 7.17
N ALA A 69 7.76 -7.12 8.25
CA ALA A 69 6.59 -7.89 8.64
C ALA A 69 5.38 -6.98 8.95
N SER A 70 5.60 -5.89 9.70
CA SER A 70 4.54 -4.95 10.07
C SER A 70 3.96 -4.21 8.85
N GLU A 71 4.80 -3.79 7.89
CA GLU A 71 4.36 -3.18 6.63
C GLU A 71 3.55 -4.16 5.78
N VAL A 72 4.01 -5.40 5.64
CA VAL A 72 3.28 -6.43 4.88
C VAL A 72 1.91 -6.68 5.50
N VAL A 73 1.82 -6.78 6.83
CA VAL A 73 0.51 -6.92 7.51
C VAL A 73 -0.38 -5.71 7.24
N ALA A 74 0.14 -4.49 7.35
CA ALA A 74 -0.63 -3.27 7.06
C ALA A 74 -1.13 -3.22 5.61
N GLN A 75 -0.29 -3.59 4.63
CA GLN A 75 -0.63 -3.64 3.21
C GLN A 75 -1.70 -4.71 2.93
N MET A 76 -1.54 -5.92 3.48
CA MET A 76 -2.51 -7.01 3.34
C MET A 76 -3.87 -6.63 3.93
N LEU A 77 -3.89 -6.00 5.11
CA LEU A 77 -5.12 -5.50 5.71
C LEU A 77 -5.75 -4.38 4.89
N GLY A 78 -4.95 -3.43 4.36
CA GLY A 78 -5.43 -2.34 3.51
C GLY A 78 -6.14 -2.85 2.25
N GLY A 79 -5.52 -3.82 1.58
CA GLY A 79 -6.11 -4.47 0.40
C GLY A 79 -7.36 -5.28 0.73
N ALA A 80 -7.33 -6.06 1.82
CA ALA A 80 -8.47 -6.87 2.24
C ALA A 80 -9.69 -6.02 2.64
N VAL A 81 -9.48 -4.96 3.41
CA VAL A 81 -10.54 -4.02 3.81
C VAL A 81 -11.12 -3.32 2.58
N CYS A 82 -10.28 -2.86 1.65
CA CYS A 82 -10.76 -2.28 0.40
C CYS A 82 -11.65 -3.24 -0.38
N LEU A 83 -11.20 -4.49 -0.58
CA LEU A 83 -11.97 -5.49 -1.30
C LEU A 83 -13.32 -5.77 -0.65
N TYR A 84 -13.34 -5.90 0.69
CA TYR A 84 -14.57 -6.12 1.43
C TYR A 84 -15.53 -4.94 1.28
N MET A 85 -15.06 -3.70 1.49
CA MET A 85 -15.88 -2.50 1.37
C MET A 85 -16.40 -2.29 -0.06
N PHE A 86 -15.58 -2.54 -1.07
CA PHE A 86 -15.98 -2.42 -2.46
C PHE A 86 -17.14 -3.36 -2.78
N LYS A 87 -17.06 -4.63 -2.37
CA LYS A 87 -18.15 -5.61 -2.55
C LYS A 87 -19.42 -5.30 -1.75
N ALA A 88 -19.30 -4.57 -0.64
CA ALA A 88 -20.45 -4.23 0.20
C ALA A 88 -21.20 -2.98 -0.29
N LEU A 89 -20.54 -2.12 -1.08
CA LEU A 89 -21.05 -0.79 -1.44
C LEU A 89 -21.26 -0.59 -2.96
N ALA A 90 -20.69 -1.44 -3.81
CA ALA A 90 -20.80 -1.38 -5.27
C ALA A 90 -21.58 -2.59 -5.82
#